data_AF-A0A8B8KI59-F1
#
_entry.id   AF-A0A8B8KI59-F1
#
_cell.length_a   1.000
_cell.length_b   1.000
_cell.length_c   1.000
_cell.angle_alpha   90.00
_cell.angle_beta   90.00
_cell.angle_gamma   90.00
#
_symmetry.space_group_name_H-M   'P 1'
#
loop_
_entity.id
_entity.type
_entity.pdbx_description
1 polymer ?
#
loop_
_entity_poly.entity_id
_entity_poly.type
_entity_poly.pdbx_seq_one_letter_code
_entity_poly.pdbx_strand_id
1 'polypeptide(L)'
;MVRNHLHLMFAEMMATHKMCLLHHLHYVTIIDFGLLSSPTPPTKQKQELQKLQAALSCWGCFQAINHGILSLLLDKVLQVAREFFELPMEQEKIISKRVKEFEGYGGDPVPEEGQSLDWSDRLFLDVYPQVRRKPGLWPENPSSFRDVLEEHTARMRETTQLIPIEPLQGHWI
;
A
#
# COMPACT_ATOMS: atom_id res chain seq x y z
N MET A 1 -4.66 -20.08 -29.08
CA MET A 1 -5.88 -19.32 -29.43
C MET A 1 -6.33 -18.42 -28.27
N VAL A 2 -5.40 -17.66 -27.66
CA VAL A 2 -5.66 -16.84 -26.44
C VAL A 2 -5.34 -15.34 -26.68
N ARG A 3 -4.85 -15.00 -27.89
CA ARG A 3 -4.43 -13.65 -28.24
C ARG A 3 -5.58 -12.68 -28.53
N ASN A 4 -6.81 -13.19 -28.65
CA ASN A 4 -8.00 -12.38 -28.97
C ASN A 4 -8.90 -12.07 -27.77
N HIS A 5 -8.70 -12.72 -26.61
CA HIS A 5 -9.58 -12.46 -25.45
C HIS A 5 -9.07 -11.34 -24.53
N LEU A 6 -7.74 -11.15 -24.43
CA LEU A 6 -7.18 -9.98 -23.74
C LEU A 6 -7.55 -8.66 -24.46
N HIS A 7 -7.64 -8.67 -25.79
CA HIS A 7 -7.93 -7.46 -26.55
C HIS A 7 -9.39 -6.97 -26.39
N LEU A 8 -10.31 -7.87 -26.03
CA LEU A 8 -11.72 -7.57 -25.78
C LEU A 8 -11.96 -7.10 -24.33
N MET A 9 -11.29 -7.69 -23.33
CA MET A 9 -11.36 -7.18 -21.95
C MET A 9 -10.73 -5.78 -21.80
N PHE A 10 -9.64 -5.51 -22.53
CA PHE A 10 -9.07 -4.16 -22.59
C PHE A 10 -10.00 -3.17 -23.29
N ALA A 11 -10.77 -3.59 -24.29
CA ALA A 11 -11.70 -2.70 -24.99
C ALA A 11 -12.96 -2.34 -24.17
N GLU A 12 -13.47 -3.27 -23.36
CA GLU A 12 -14.64 -3.02 -22.49
C GLU A 12 -14.30 -2.17 -21.27
N MET A 13 -13.12 -2.36 -20.65
CA MET A 13 -12.64 -1.50 -19.56
C MET A 13 -12.37 -0.06 -20.04
N MET A 14 -12.00 0.10 -21.32
CA MET A 14 -11.83 1.42 -21.95
C MET A 14 -13.15 2.12 -22.30
N ALA A 15 -14.27 1.40 -22.36
CA ALA A 15 -15.56 1.98 -22.78
C ALA A 15 -16.24 2.79 -21.66
N THR A 16 -16.09 2.39 -20.40
CA THR A 16 -16.51 3.17 -19.21
C THR A 16 -15.47 4.22 -18.78
N HIS A 17 -14.22 4.10 -19.23
CA HIS A 17 -13.08 5.00 -18.93
C HIS A 17 -12.88 6.18 -19.89
N LYS A 18 -13.75 6.37 -20.90
CA LYS A 18 -13.56 7.42 -21.92
C LYS A 18 -13.50 8.85 -21.37
N MET A 19 -13.94 9.10 -20.14
CA MET A 19 -13.87 10.44 -19.55
C MET A 19 -12.52 10.75 -18.87
N CYS A 20 -11.75 9.73 -18.46
CA CYS A 20 -10.48 9.95 -17.72
C CYS A 20 -9.22 9.92 -18.60
N LEU A 21 -9.35 9.59 -19.89
CA LEU A 21 -8.22 9.47 -20.83
C LEU A 21 -7.96 10.72 -21.70
N LEU A 22 -8.73 11.80 -21.55
CA LEU A 22 -8.66 12.95 -22.47
C LEU A 22 -7.63 14.03 -22.12
N HIS A 23 -6.85 13.90 -21.05
CA HIS A 23 -5.73 14.81 -20.79
C HIS A 23 -4.40 14.05 -20.74
N HIS A 24 -3.66 14.14 -21.84
CA HIS A 24 -2.27 13.72 -21.97
C HIS A 24 -1.37 14.52 -21.01
N LEU A 25 -1.12 13.92 -19.83
CA LEU A 25 0.09 13.94 -19.00
C LEU A 25 -0.21 13.03 -17.80
N HIS A 26 0.37 11.82 -17.79
CA HIS A 26 0.13 10.76 -16.79
C HIS A 26 0.71 11.13 -15.40
N TYR A 27 0.12 12.10 -14.70
CA TYR A 27 0.54 12.43 -13.36
C TYR A 27 -0.44 11.85 -12.33
N VAL A 28 0.08 11.11 -11.35
CA VAL A 28 -0.71 10.64 -10.20
C VAL A 28 -1.27 11.86 -9.48
N THR A 29 -2.58 11.85 -9.20
CA THR A 29 -3.20 12.99 -8.51
C THR A 29 -2.58 13.16 -7.12
N ILE A 30 -2.04 14.34 -6.80
CA ILE A 30 -1.57 14.66 -5.45
C ILE A 30 -2.76 15.05 -4.58
N ILE A 31 -2.88 14.54 -3.36
CA ILE A 31 -3.90 14.93 -2.38
C ILE A 31 -3.23 15.51 -1.14
N ASP A 32 -3.64 16.71 -0.73
CA ASP A 32 -3.14 17.39 0.47
C ASP A 32 -3.96 16.99 1.69
N PHE A 33 -3.40 16.08 2.49
CA PHE A 33 -4.05 15.58 3.71
C PHE A 33 -4.13 16.65 4.80
N GLY A 34 -3.26 17.66 4.77
CA GLY A 34 -3.33 18.81 5.64
C GLY A 34 -4.62 19.61 5.44
N LEU A 35 -5.18 19.61 4.22
CA LEU A 35 -6.47 20.23 3.92
C LEU A 35 -7.67 19.40 4.39
N LEU A 36 -7.50 18.08 4.52
CA LEU A 36 -8.52 17.16 5.02
C LEU A 36 -8.62 17.22 6.55
N SER A 37 -7.51 17.49 7.24
CA SER A 37 -7.44 17.70 8.69
C SER A 37 -7.84 19.13 9.12
N SER A 38 -8.47 19.26 10.29
CA SER A 38 -8.93 20.56 10.87
C SER A 38 -7.78 21.40 11.45
N PRO A 39 -7.80 22.76 11.40
CA PRO A 39 -8.89 23.64 10.96
C PRO A 39 -8.59 24.30 9.60
N THR A 40 -9.16 23.75 8.52
CA THR A 40 -9.12 24.36 7.18
C THR A 40 -10.45 25.02 6.82
N PRO A 41 -10.45 26.06 5.97
CA PRO A 41 -11.69 26.64 5.47
C PRO A 41 -12.56 25.56 4.80
N PRO A 42 -13.87 25.47 5.12
CA PRO A 42 -14.75 24.41 4.60
C PRO A 42 -14.75 24.28 3.07
N THR A 43 -14.49 25.39 2.36
CA THR A 43 -14.38 25.43 0.90
C THR A 43 -13.18 24.64 0.38
N LYS A 44 -12.00 24.81 0.99
CA LYS A 44 -10.78 24.10 0.59
C LYS A 44 -10.85 22.62 0.93
N GLN A 45 -11.36 22.28 2.11
CA GLN A 45 -11.56 20.89 2.51
C GLN A 45 -12.50 20.17 1.54
N LYS A 46 -13.63 20.80 1.16
CA LYS A 46 -14.57 20.24 0.19
C LYS A 46 -13.94 20.03 -1.19
N GLN A 47 -13.14 20.98 -1.67
CA GLN A 47 -12.45 20.85 -2.95
C GLN A 47 -11.45 19.69 -2.94
N GLU A 48 -10.66 19.55 -1.86
CA GLU A 48 -9.68 18.47 -1.76
C GLU A 48 -10.35 17.10 -1.62
N LEU A 49 -11.50 17.03 -0.93
CA LEU A 49 -12.30 15.81 -0.87
C LEU A 49 -12.87 15.40 -2.24
N GLN A 50 -13.36 16.36 -3.03
CA GLN A 50 -13.84 16.09 -4.40
C GLN A 50 -12.72 15.57 -5.29
N LYS A 51 -11.51 16.12 -5.15
CA LYS A 51 -10.31 15.69 -5.86
C LYS A 51 -9.89 14.27 -5.45
N LEU A 52 -9.95 13.95 -4.15
CA LEU A 52 -9.71 12.59 -3.64
C LEU A 52 -10.71 11.60 -4.23
N GLN A 53 -12.01 11.94 -4.22
CA GLN A 53 -13.06 11.10 -4.80
C GLN A 53 -12.84 10.85 -6.30
N ALA A 54 -12.46 11.88 -7.04
CA ALA A 54 -12.13 11.76 -8.46
C ALA A 54 -10.92 10.86 -8.70
N ALA A 55 -9.84 11.00 -7.91
CA ALA A 55 -8.65 10.16 -8.03
C ALA A 55 -8.96 8.68 -7.75
N LEU A 56 -9.72 8.41 -6.69
CA LEU A 56 -10.18 7.06 -6.34
C LEU A 56 -11.09 6.45 -7.40
N SER A 57 -11.98 7.24 -8.00
CA SER A 57 -12.94 6.75 -9.00
C SER A 57 -12.35 6.57 -10.40
N CYS A 58 -11.34 7.37 -10.75
CA CYS A 58 -10.70 7.31 -12.07
C CYS A 58 -9.50 6.38 -12.14
N TRP A 59 -8.58 6.49 -11.18
CA TRP A 59 -7.28 5.83 -11.23
C TRP A 59 -7.10 4.78 -10.14
N GLY A 60 -7.90 4.86 -9.06
CA GLY A 60 -7.73 4.01 -7.88
C GLY A 60 -6.48 4.33 -7.05
N CYS A 61 -5.72 5.37 -7.41
CA CYS A 61 -4.51 5.77 -6.71
C CYS A 61 -4.30 7.28 -6.69
N PHE A 62 -3.53 7.74 -5.71
CA PHE A 62 -3.13 9.14 -5.53
C PHE A 62 -1.83 9.20 -4.72
N GLN A 63 -1.16 10.35 -4.75
CA GLN A 63 0.00 10.64 -3.90
C GLN A 63 -0.45 11.54 -2.76
N ALA A 64 -0.33 11.10 -1.51
CA ALA A 64 -0.62 11.95 -0.36
C ALA A 64 0.57 12.88 -0.04
N ILE A 65 0.31 14.15 0.21
CA ILE A 65 1.26 15.11 0.79
C ILE A 65 0.68 15.68 2.09
N ASN A 66 1.53 16.26 2.94
CA ASN A 66 1.12 16.84 4.23
C ASN A 66 0.31 15.85 5.10
N HIS A 67 0.62 14.55 5.01
CA HIS A 67 -0.09 13.46 5.68
C HIS A 67 0.19 13.36 7.19
N GLY A 68 1.05 14.24 7.73
CA GLY A 68 1.36 14.34 9.17
C GLY A 68 2.38 13.32 9.69
N ILE A 69 2.84 12.39 8.85
CA ILE A 69 3.91 11.45 9.21
C ILE A 69 5.25 12.16 9.05
N LEU A 70 6.04 12.22 10.12
CA LEU A 70 7.34 12.88 10.12
C LEU A 70 8.29 12.20 9.13
N SER A 71 8.97 12.98 8.29
CA SER A 71 9.95 12.46 7.33
C SER A 71 11.03 11.62 8.02
N LEU A 72 11.47 12.04 9.21
CA LEU A 72 12.44 11.30 10.03
C LEU A 72 11.95 9.88 10.38
N LEU A 73 10.64 9.67 10.58
CA LEU A 73 10.09 8.34 10.82
C LEU A 73 10.11 7.50 9.55
N LEU A 74 9.81 8.09 8.39
CA LEU A 74 9.91 7.38 7.10
C LEU A 74 11.36 7.00 6.79
N ASP A 75 12.32 7.88 7.08
CA ASP A 75 13.75 7.59 6.94
C ASP A 75 14.17 6.43 7.85
N LYS A 76 13.70 6.40 9.10
CA LYS A 76 13.93 5.28 10.02
C LYS A 76 13.32 3.98 9.50
N VAL A 77 12.10 4.00 8.98
CA VAL A 77 11.45 2.81 8.38
C VAL A 77 12.29 2.28 7.21
N LEU A 78 12.74 3.16 6.32
CA LEU A 78 13.62 2.79 5.21
C LEU A 78 14.95 2.24 5.71
N GLN A 79 15.53 2.84 6.75
CA GLN A 79 16.80 2.41 7.33
C GLN A 79 16.69 1.00 7.93
N VAL A 80 15.71 0.74 8.81
CA VAL A 80 15.55 -0.59 9.44
C VAL A 80 15.18 -1.67 8.43
N ALA A 81 14.47 -1.31 7.35
CA ALA A 81 14.20 -2.22 6.25
C ALA A 81 15.49 -2.58 5.50
N ARG A 82 16.32 -1.59 5.15
CA ARG A 82 17.62 -1.85 4.50
C ARG A 82 18.53 -2.72 5.36
N GLU A 83 18.69 -2.36 6.62
CA GLU A 83 19.51 -3.11 7.57
C GLU A 83 19.05 -4.57 7.70
N PHE A 84 17.73 -4.80 7.70
CA PHE A 84 17.16 -6.14 7.71
C PHE A 84 17.52 -6.95 6.43
N PHE A 85 17.33 -6.38 5.24
CA PHE A 85 17.61 -7.05 3.96
C PHE A 85 19.12 -7.17 3.64
N GLU A 86 19.98 -6.48 4.40
CA GLU A 86 21.44 -6.64 4.32
C GLU A 86 21.96 -7.73 5.28
N LEU A 87 21.10 -8.33 6.12
CA LEU A 87 21.50 -9.42 7.00
C LEU A 87 21.88 -10.68 6.21
N PRO A 88 22.81 -11.51 6.72
CA PRO A 88 23.08 -12.82 6.13
C PRO A 88 21.83 -13.70 6.09
N MET A 89 21.66 -14.48 5.01
CA MET A 89 20.49 -15.36 4.83
C MET A 89 20.22 -16.30 6.01
N GLU A 90 21.23 -16.70 6.78
CA GLU A 90 21.06 -17.54 7.97
C GLU A 90 20.17 -16.89 9.03
N GLN A 91 20.21 -15.56 9.15
CA GLN A 91 19.39 -14.80 10.09
C GLN A 91 17.98 -14.58 9.53
N GLU A 92 17.83 -14.42 8.22
CA GLU A 92 16.54 -14.28 7.54
C GLU A 92 15.74 -15.60 7.51
N LYS A 93 16.43 -16.75 7.48
CA LYS A 93 15.83 -18.09 7.55
C LYS A 93 15.00 -18.32 8.81
N ILE A 94 15.32 -17.63 9.91
CA ILE A 94 14.62 -17.76 11.19
C ILE A 94 13.16 -17.31 11.06
N ILE A 95 12.88 -16.29 10.24
CA ILE A 95 11.54 -15.73 10.05
C ILE A 95 10.96 -16.08 8.68
N SER A 96 11.53 -17.05 7.98
CA SER A 96 11.08 -17.42 6.64
C SER A 96 9.66 -17.98 6.63
N LYS A 97 8.90 -17.60 5.60
CA LYS A 97 7.55 -18.11 5.37
C LYS A 97 7.58 -19.63 5.19
N ARG A 98 6.69 -20.35 5.87
CA ARG A 98 6.37 -21.73 5.49
C ARG A 98 5.49 -21.72 4.24
N VAL A 99 5.48 -22.82 3.49
CA VAL A 99 4.71 -22.98 2.22
C VAL A 99 3.22 -22.60 2.34
N LYS A 100 2.65 -22.67 3.56
CA LYS A 100 1.23 -22.34 3.83
C LYS A 100 1.04 -21.02 4.58
N GLU A 101 2.11 -20.30 4.90
CA GLU A 101 2.07 -19.08 5.69
C GLU A 101 2.28 -17.86 4.78
N PHE A 102 1.38 -16.88 4.89
CA PHE A 102 1.47 -15.63 4.13
C PHE A 102 2.44 -14.62 4.78
N GLU A 103 2.66 -14.73 6.10
CA GLU A 103 3.54 -13.88 6.89
C GLU A 103 4.94 -14.47 7.05
N GLY A 104 5.96 -13.61 7.09
CA GLY A 104 7.38 -13.95 7.19
C GLY A 104 8.20 -13.40 6.02
N TYR A 105 9.47 -13.79 5.97
CA TYR A 105 10.41 -13.47 4.90
C TYR A 105 10.37 -14.51 3.76
N GLY A 106 10.38 -14.06 2.51
CA GLY A 106 10.55 -14.91 1.34
C GLY A 106 9.84 -14.38 0.10
N GLY A 107 10.08 -15.05 -1.02
CA GLY A 107 9.38 -14.77 -2.28
C GLY A 107 7.92 -15.21 -2.27
N ASP A 108 7.21 -14.86 -3.34
CA ASP A 108 5.85 -15.30 -3.57
C ASP A 108 5.79 -16.83 -3.80
N PRO A 109 4.68 -17.50 -3.46
CA PRO A 109 4.51 -18.93 -3.73
C PRO A 109 4.76 -19.26 -5.21
N VAL A 110 5.20 -20.49 -5.48
CA VAL A 110 5.36 -20.98 -6.86
C VAL A 110 4.03 -20.82 -7.59
N PRO A 111 3.99 -20.02 -8.67
CA PRO A 111 2.74 -19.70 -9.33
C PRO A 111 2.29 -20.89 -10.20
N GLU A 112 1.07 -20.83 -10.73
CA GLU A 112 0.54 -21.89 -11.58
C GLU A 112 1.38 -22.07 -12.85
N GLU A 113 1.31 -23.26 -13.46
CA GLU A 113 2.11 -23.58 -14.64
C GLU A 113 1.86 -22.57 -15.78
N GLY A 114 2.92 -21.87 -16.20
CA GLY A 114 2.85 -20.80 -17.20
C GLY A 114 2.79 -19.37 -16.66
N GLN A 115 2.77 -19.18 -15.34
CA GLN A 115 2.91 -17.88 -14.70
C GLN A 115 4.38 -17.59 -14.33
N SER A 116 4.81 -16.33 -14.51
CA SER A 116 6.14 -15.87 -14.11
C SER A 116 6.21 -15.59 -12.61
N LEU A 117 7.33 -15.93 -12.00
CA LEU A 117 7.67 -15.51 -10.63
C LEU A 117 8.11 -14.05 -10.61
N ASP A 118 7.61 -13.30 -9.62
CA ASP A 118 8.14 -11.97 -9.33
C ASP A 118 9.58 -12.10 -8.81
N TRP A 119 10.48 -11.30 -9.38
CA TRP A 119 11.86 -11.24 -8.92
C TRP A 119 12.00 -10.27 -7.74
N SER A 120 11.47 -10.69 -6.59
CA SER A 120 11.59 -9.93 -5.34
C SER A 120 11.44 -10.83 -4.12
N ASP A 121 12.28 -10.61 -3.11
CA ASP A 121 12.05 -11.11 -1.76
C ASP A 121 11.19 -10.12 -0.96
N ARG A 122 10.33 -10.63 -0.08
CA ARG A 122 9.37 -9.83 0.68
C ARG A 122 9.38 -10.22 2.14
N LEU A 123 9.35 -9.22 3.03
CA LEU A 123 8.94 -9.41 4.41
C LEU A 123 7.48 -8.99 4.54
N PHE A 124 6.59 -9.94 4.81
CA PHE A 124 5.16 -9.68 4.98
C PHE A 124 4.77 -9.90 6.44
N LEU A 125 4.20 -8.90 7.10
CA LEU A 125 3.84 -8.95 8.51
C LEU A 125 2.46 -8.35 8.73
N ASP A 126 1.61 -9.03 9.51
CA ASP A 126 0.41 -8.39 10.05
C ASP A 126 0.82 -7.41 11.16
N VAL A 127 0.62 -6.12 10.93
CA VAL A 127 0.97 -5.05 11.87
C VAL A 127 -0.22 -4.54 12.69
N TYR A 128 -1.46 -4.80 12.26
CA TYR A 128 -2.69 -4.39 12.94
C TYR A 128 -3.89 -5.30 12.58
N PRO A 129 -4.83 -5.58 13.51
CA PRO A 129 -4.80 -5.27 14.94
C PRO A 129 -3.71 -6.06 15.69
N GLN A 130 -3.28 -5.55 16.85
CA GLN A 130 -2.16 -6.12 17.62
C GLN A 130 -2.35 -7.62 17.93
N VAL A 131 -3.60 -8.07 18.09
CA VAL A 131 -3.95 -9.47 18.37
C VAL A 131 -3.59 -10.43 17.22
N ARG A 132 -3.44 -9.93 15.98
CA ARG A 132 -3.04 -10.75 14.83
C ARG A 132 -1.52 -10.86 14.66
N ARG A 133 -0.75 -10.00 15.34
CA ARG A 133 0.71 -10.01 15.24
C ARG A 133 1.25 -11.36 15.70
N LYS A 134 2.24 -11.87 14.98
CA LYS A 134 3.02 -13.06 15.36
C LYS A 134 4.43 -12.61 15.75
N PRO A 135 4.72 -12.35 17.04
CA PRO A 135 6.01 -11.77 17.45
C PRO A 135 7.22 -12.59 17.05
N GLY A 136 7.09 -13.91 16.86
CA GLY A 136 8.17 -14.79 16.41
C GLY A 136 8.50 -14.68 14.92
N LEU A 137 7.70 -13.97 14.12
CA LEU A 137 7.99 -13.65 12.72
C LEU A 137 8.55 -12.23 12.53
N TRP A 138 8.59 -11.44 13.61
CA TRP A 138 9.11 -10.07 13.55
C TRP A 138 10.63 -10.09 13.71
N PRO A 139 11.39 -9.36 12.87
CA PRO A 139 12.85 -9.26 13.00
C PRO A 139 13.28 -8.77 14.39
N GLU A 140 14.27 -9.44 14.96
CA GLU A 140 14.98 -8.98 16.17
C GLU A 140 16.18 -8.09 15.82
N ASN A 141 16.65 -8.15 14.57
CA ASN A 141 17.73 -7.33 14.03
C ASN A 141 17.22 -6.59 12.78
N PRO A 142 17.41 -5.26 12.69
CA PRO A 142 17.97 -4.39 13.72
C PRO A 142 17.06 -4.32 14.96
N SER A 143 17.64 -4.07 16.14
CA SER A 143 16.89 -4.08 17.42
C SER A 143 15.79 -3.02 17.48
N SER A 144 15.88 -1.96 16.67
CA SER A 144 14.89 -0.90 16.53
C SER A 144 13.74 -1.23 15.57
N PHE A 145 13.82 -2.34 14.81
CA PHE A 145 12.85 -2.67 13.75
C PHE A 145 11.41 -2.64 14.24
N ARG A 146 11.16 -3.31 15.38
CA ARG A 146 9.83 -3.41 15.97
C ARG A 146 9.27 -2.06 16.36
N ASP A 147 10.02 -1.28 17.13
CA ASP A 147 9.57 0.01 17.66
C ASP A 147 9.27 0.99 16.52
N VAL A 148 10.14 1.03 15.51
CA VAL A 148 9.96 1.88 14.31
C VAL A 148 8.72 1.47 13.52
N LEU A 149 8.50 0.17 13.30
CA LEU A 149 7.35 -0.33 12.56
C LEU A 149 6.03 -0.10 13.33
N GLU A 150 6.05 -0.21 14.65
CA GLU A 150 4.90 0.07 15.51
C GLU A 150 4.53 1.55 15.50
N GLU A 151 5.51 2.45 15.63
CA GLU A 151 5.30 3.90 15.53
C GLU A 151 4.74 4.26 14.15
N HIS A 152 5.36 3.75 13.07
CA HIS A 152 4.89 3.96 11.71
C HIS A 152 3.45 3.47 11.50
N THR A 153 3.12 2.28 12.01
CA THR A 153 1.77 1.71 11.92
C THR A 153 0.75 2.59 12.65
N ALA A 154 1.08 3.12 13.82
CA ALA A 154 0.20 4.03 14.54
C ALA A 154 -0.09 5.30 13.73
N ARG A 155 0.95 5.92 13.17
CA ARG A 155 0.83 7.12 12.33
C ARG A 155 0.04 6.87 11.04
N MET A 156 0.30 5.76 10.36
CA MET A 156 -0.46 5.38 9.16
C MET A 156 -1.95 5.20 9.44
N ARG A 157 -2.31 4.67 10.61
CA ARG A 157 -3.73 4.53 11.01
C ARG A 157 -4.39 5.88 11.25
N GLU A 158 -3.72 6.82 11.90
CA GLU A 158 -4.21 8.20 12.06
C GLU A 158 -4.46 8.84 10.68
N THR A 159 -3.50 8.71 9.76
CA THR A 159 -3.62 9.22 8.38
C THR A 159 -4.76 8.56 7.61
N THR A 160 -4.94 7.24 7.71
CA THR A 160 -5.96 6.50 6.95
C THR A 160 -7.38 6.83 7.41
N GLN A 161 -7.57 7.20 8.68
CA GLN A 161 -8.87 7.64 9.20
C GLN A 161 -9.37 8.96 8.56
N LEU A 162 -8.48 9.73 7.93
CA LEU A 162 -8.87 10.95 7.21
C LEU A 162 -9.52 10.66 5.86
N ILE A 163 -9.35 9.45 5.32
CA ILE A 163 -9.97 9.01 4.08
C ILE A 163 -11.38 8.54 4.43
N PRO A 164 -12.45 9.21 3.96
CA PRO A 164 -13.81 8.76 4.20
C PRO A 164 -14.01 7.46 3.44
N ILE A 165 -13.99 6.35 4.17
CA ILE A 165 -14.46 5.07 3.67
C ILE A 165 -15.99 5.18 3.79
N GLU A 166 -16.65 5.77 2.80
CA GLU A 166 -18.07 5.42 2.63
C GLU A 166 -18.09 3.89 2.48
N PRO A 167 -18.91 3.16 3.26
CA PRO A 167 -19.14 1.76 2.96
C PRO A 167 -19.65 1.76 1.53
N LEU A 168 -18.88 1.16 0.62
CA LEU A 168 -19.33 0.85 -0.73
C LEU A 168 -20.69 0.19 -0.55
N GLN A 169 -21.77 0.94 -0.77
CA GLN A 169 -23.11 0.39 -0.73
C GLN A 169 -23.05 -0.78 -1.69
N GLY A 170 -23.33 -1.97 -1.13
CA GLY A 170 -22.94 -3.24 -1.73
C GLY A 170 -23.27 -3.30 -3.21
N HIS A 171 -22.35 -3.90 -3.96
CA HIS A 171 -22.50 -4.63 -5.23
C HIS A 171 -21.18 -4.50 -5.98
N TRP A 172 -20.26 -5.42 -5.68
CA TRP A 172 -19.31 -5.89 -6.67
C TRP A 172 -19.39 -7.42 -6.68
N ILE A 173 -20.26 -7.89 -7.58
CA ILE A 173 -20.49 -9.24 -8.12
C ILE A 173 -21.00 -10.31 -7.16
#